data_AF-A0A4P5VFP3-F1
#
_entry.id   AF-A0A4P5VFP3-F1
#
_cell.length_a   1.000
_cell.length_b   1.000
_cell.length_c   1.000
_cell.angle_alpha   90.00
_cell.angle_beta   90.00
_cell.angle_gamma   90.00
#
_symmetry.space_group_name_H-M   'P 1'
#
loop_
_entity.id
_entity.type
_entity.pdbx_description
1 polymer ?
#
loop_
_entity_poly.entity_id
_entity_poly.type
_entity_poly.pdbx_seq_one_letter_code
_entity_poly.pdbx_strand_id
1 'polypeptide(L)'
;MLRAAGIGDWGGLAQLEDARLRQLAAPGQASEARLKRLRAQARLIVDLQLRPEEASLLLHAGIPGAAALGGADPQRLLNQVHRLQRRLTGPSVPLLAMATLRLWIGRAQASRSRN
;
A
#
# COMPACT_ATOMS: atom_id res chain seq x y z
N MET A 1 1.21 8.08 -19.43
CA MET A 1 1.39 9.10 -18.39
C MET A 1 2.60 8.84 -17.49
N LEU A 2 2.61 7.84 -16.58
CA LEU A 2 3.74 7.64 -15.65
C LEU A 2 5.07 7.32 -16.34
N ARG A 3 5.09 6.38 -17.29
CA ARG A 3 6.27 6.09 -18.11
C ARG A 3 6.75 7.30 -18.92
N ALA A 4 5.81 8.08 -19.46
CA ALA A 4 6.13 9.31 -20.19
C ALA A 4 6.72 10.41 -19.29
N ALA A 5 6.47 10.35 -17.99
CA ALA A 5 7.05 11.22 -16.98
C ALA A 5 8.33 10.63 -16.34
N GLY A 6 8.90 9.57 -16.93
CA GLY A 6 10.12 8.91 -16.45
C GLY A 6 9.93 7.96 -15.25
N ILE A 7 8.68 7.72 -14.82
CA ILE A 7 8.39 6.85 -13.68
C ILE A 7 8.15 5.43 -14.20
N GLY A 8 9.19 4.61 -14.10
CA GLY A 8 9.21 3.22 -14.61
C GLY A 8 8.91 2.15 -13.56
N ASP A 9 9.13 2.45 -12.27
CA ASP A 9 9.08 1.48 -11.18
C ASP A 9 8.40 2.02 -9.92
N TRP A 10 8.24 1.14 -8.92
CA TRP A 10 7.63 1.46 -7.64
C TRP A 10 8.48 2.42 -6.79
N GLY A 11 9.80 2.37 -6.89
CA GLY A 11 10.72 3.25 -6.17
C GLY A 11 10.54 4.71 -6.58
N GLY A 12 10.61 4.98 -7.89
CA GLY A 12 10.40 6.31 -8.45
C GLY A 12 9.00 6.86 -8.15
N LEU A 13 7.98 5.99 -8.15
CA LEU A 13 6.62 6.37 -7.78
C LEU A 13 6.48 6.70 -6.28
N ALA A 14 7.13 5.94 -5.40
CA ALA A 14 7.07 6.15 -3.95
C ALA A 14 7.68 7.50 -3.50
N GLN A 15 8.71 7.94 -4.24
CA GLN A 15 9.44 9.18 -4.00
C GLN A 15 8.74 10.44 -4.51
N LEU A 16 7.65 10.32 -5.27
CA LEU A 16 6.96 11.51 -5.80
C LEU A 16 6.39 12.39 -4.70
N GLU A 17 6.64 13.68 -4.82
CA GLU A 17 6.03 14.71 -3.97
C GLU A 17 4.62 15.09 -4.43
N ASP A 18 3.83 15.66 -3.53
CA ASP A 18 2.46 16.11 -3.80
C ASP A 18 2.38 17.10 -4.96
N ALA A 19 3.34 18.02 -5.06
CA ALA A 19 3.41 18.99 -6.16
C ALA A 19 3.55 18.29 -7.51
N ARG A 20 4.39 17.25 -7.58
CA ARG A 20 4.57 16.46 -8.81
C ARG A 20 3.32 15.65 -9.15
N LEU A 21 2.62 15.10 -8.14
CA LEU A 21 1.35 14.41 -8.36
C LEU A 21 0.27 15.36 -8.93
N ARG A 22 0.21 16.61 -8.47
CA ARG A 22 -0.71 17.63 -9.00
C ARG A 22 -0.41 17.99 -10.45
N GLN A 23 0.87 18.24 -10.77
CA GLN A 23 1.29 18.48 -12.15
C GLN A 23 0.91 17.32 -13.07
N LEU A 24 1.06 16.09 -12.58
CA LEU A 24 0.70 14.88 -13.29
C LEU A 24 -0.83 14.72 -13.47
N ALA A 25 -1.65 15.20 -12.53
CA ALA A 25 -3.10 15.18 -12.63
C ALA A 25 -3.68 16.30 -13.53
N ALA A 26 -2.96 17.41 -13.71
CA ALA A 26 -3.43 18.59 -14.45
C ALA A 26 -3.95 18.32 -15.88
N PRO A 27 -3.37 17.40 -16.68
CA PRO A 27 -3.89 17.05 -18.00
C PRO A 27 -5.20 16.24 -17.99
N GLY A 28 -5.77 15.91 -16.82
CA GLY A 28 -7.04 15.20 -16.69
C GLY A 28 -6.98 13.68 -16.91
N GLN A 29 -5.82 13.11 -17.22
CA GLN A 29 -5.67 11.68 -17.55
C GLN A 29 -5.81 10.76 -16.32
N ALA A 30 -5.60 11.29 -15.10
CA ALA A 30 -5.83 10.58 -13.85
C ALA A 30 -6.15 11.59 -12.74
N SER A 31 -7.07 11.27 -11.84
CA SER A 31 -7.36 12.12 -10.68
C SER A 31 -6.19 12.14 -9.69
N GLU A 32 -5.96 13.27 -9.03
CA GLU A 32 -4.93 13.41 -7.99
C GLU A 32 -5.12 12.37 -6.88
N ALA A 33 -6.37 12.07 -6.50
CA ALA A 33 -6.70 11.04 -5.52
C ALA A 33 -6.20 9.65 -5.94
N ARG A 34 -6.36 9.29 -7.22
CA ARG A 34 -5.87 8.02 -7.76
C ARG A 34 -4.34 7.96 -7.72
N LEU A 35 -3.67 9.06 -8.07
CA LEU A 35 -2.21 9.15 -8.03
C LEU A 35 -1.66 9.08 -6.59
N LYS A 36 -2.32 9.74 -5.63
CA LYS A 36 -1.99 9.63 -4.20
C LYS A 36 -2.13 8.20 -3.69
N ARG A 37 -3.20 7.51 -4.07
CA ARG A 37 -3.42 6.10 -3.70
C ARG A 37 -2.36 5.19 -4.32
N LEU A 38 -2.00 5.44 -5.58
CA LEU A 38 -0.96 4.69 -6.28
C LEU A 38 0.43 4.90 -5.63
N ARG A 39 0.77 6.13 -5.24
CA ARG A 39 1.98 6.42 -4.46
C ARG A 39 1.97 5.74 -3.10
N ALA A 40 0.84 5.76 -2.39
CA ALA A 40 0.72 5.06 -1.11
C ALA A 40 0.96 3.55 -1.25
N GLN A 41 0.46 2.94 -2.34
CA GLN A 41 0.73 1.55 -2.67
C GLN A 41 2.22 1.31 -2.92
N ALA A 42 2.85 2.19 -3.70
CA ALA A 42 4.28 2.12 -4.00
C ALA A 42 5.15 2.21 -2.73
N ARG A 43 4.81 3.10 -1.80
CA ARG A 43 5.49 3.22 -0.51
C ARG A 43 5.39 1.94 0.31
N LEU A 44 4.19 1.33 0.40
CA LEU A 44 4.03 0.04 1.07
C LEU A 44 4.87 -1.07 0.42
N ILE A 45 4.93 -1.11 -0.92
CA ILE A 45 5.76 -2.09 -1.66
C ILE A 45 7.24 -1.90 -1.31
N VAL A 46 7.73 -0.67 -1.36
CA VAL A 46 9.15 -0.33 -1.14
C VAL A 46 9.54 -0.51 0.33
N ASP A 47 8.78 0.07 1.25
CA ASP A 47 9.12 0.10 2.68
C ASP A 47 9.04 -1.29 3.33
N LEU A 48 8.12 -2.13 2.87
CA LEU A 48 7.78 -3.40 3.52
C LEU A 48 8.09 -4.63 2.65
N GLN A 49 8.64 -4.43 1.44
CA GLN A 49 8.92 -5.47 0.46
C GLN A 49 7.68 -6.34 0.18
N LEU A 50 6.55 -5.68 -0.07
CA LEU A 50 5.28 -6.34 -0.36
C LEU A 50 5.08 -6.55 -1.85
N ARG A 51 4.33 -7.58 -2.20
CA ARG A 51 3.80 -7.73 -3.55
C ARG A 51 2.70 -6.68 -3.81
N PRO A 52 2.46 -6.27 -5.07
CA PRO A 52 1.46 -5.26 -5.38
C PRO A 52 0.05 -5.58 -4.85
N GLU A 53 -0.36 -6.85 -4.89
CA GLU A 53 -1.63 -7.33 -4.38
C GLU A 53 -1.74 -7.22 -2.85
N GLU A 54 -0.65 -7.44 -2.12
CA GLU A 54 -0.59 -7.33 -0.67
C GLU A 54 -0.68 -5.86 -0.24
N ALA A 55 0.07 -4.98 -0.91
CA ALA A 55 -0.01 -3.54 -0.69
C ALA A 55 -1.40 -2.99 -1.01
N SER A 56 -2.04 -3.48 -2.08
CA SER A 56 -3.43 -3.13 -2.41
C SER A 56 -4.38 -3.59 -1.31
N LEU A 57 -4.25 -4.82 -0.81
CA LEU A 57 -5.09 -5.36 0.25
C LEU A 57 -5.01 -4.50 1.52
N LEU A 58 -3.80 -4.10 1.93
CA LEU A 58 -3.58 -3.22 3.07
C LEU A 58 -4.21 -1.83 2.86
N LEU A 59 -4.08 -1.25 1.67
CA LEU A 59 -4.74 0.02 1.34
C LEU A 59 -6.27 -0.07 1.44
N HIS A 60 -6.87 -1.14 0.92
CA HIS A 60 -8.31 -1.36 1.02
C HIS A 60 -8.75 -1.66 2.46
N ALA A 61 -7.87 -2.22 3.29
CA ALA A 61 -8.06 -2.36 4.73
C ALA A 61 -7.81 -1.05 5.52
N GLY A 62 -7.53 0.08 4.84
CA GLY A 62 -7.36 1.37 5.49
C GLY A 62 -5.96 1.60 6.09
N ILE A 63 -4.94 0.86 5.63
CA ILE A 63 -3.55 1.04 6.03
C ILE A 63 -2.80 1.79 4.92
N PRO A 64 -2.60 3.12 5.04
CA PRO A 64 -2.02 3.93 3.97
C PRO A 64 -0.48 3.90 3.89
N GLY A 65 0.20 3.27 4.85
CA GLY A 65 1.67 3.26 4.91
C GLY A 65 2.22 2.50 6.11
N ALA A 66 3.56 2.37 6.16
CA ALA A 66 4.27 1.61 7.17
C ALA A 66 3.95 2.08 8.61
N ALA A 67 3.92 3.40 8.87
CA ALA A 67 3.61 3.93 10.20
C ALA A 67 2.24 3.47 10.73
N ALA A 68 1.21 3.48 9.88
CA ALA A 68 -0.12 3.01 10.23
C ALA A 68 -0.15 1.50 10.50
N LEU A 69 0.60 0.72 9.71
CA LEU A 69 0.71 -0.72 9.90
C LEU A 69 1.44 -1.07 11.20
N GLY A 70 2.56 -0.42 11.50
CA GLY A 70 3.39 -0.71 12.66
C GLY A 70 2.69 -0.42 14.01
N GLY A 71 1.68 0.46 14.01
CA GLY A 71 0.84 0.76 15.17
C GLY A 71 -0.52 0.07 15.17
N ALA A 72 -0.82 -0.79 14.19
CA ALA A 72 -2.10 -1.47 14.11
C ALA A 72 -2.22 -2.62 15.13
N ASP A 73 -3.43 -2.83 15.66
CA ASP A 73 -3.74 -4.05 16.41
C ASP A 73 -3.81 -5.26 15.45
N PRO A 74 -2.96 -6.30 15.63
CA PRO A 74 -2.88 -7.41 14.68
C PRO A 74 -4.18 -8.20 14.53
N GLN A 75 -4.92 -8.43 15.62
CA GLN A 75 -6.14 -9.23 15.58
C GLN A 75 -7.27 -8.47 14.88
N ARG A 76 -7.46 -7.19 15.23
CA ARG A 76 -8.45 -6.31 14.61
C ARG A 76 -8.18 -6.13 13.12
N LEU A 77 -6.91 -5.92 12.75
CA LEU A 77 -6.52 -5.79 11.35
C LEU A 77 -6.73 -7.09 10.58
N LEU A 78 -6.35 -8.24 11.14
CA LEU A 78 -6.58 -9.53 10.50
C LEU A 78 -8.06 -9.77 10.22
N ASN A 79 -8.93 -9.52 11.20
CA ASN A 79 -10.38 -9.66 11.04
C ASN A 79 -10.92 -8.72 9.95
N GLN A 80 -10.43 -7.49 9.88
CA GLN A 80 -10.81 -6.54 8.83
C GLN A 80 -10.37 -7.01 7.44
N VAL A 81 -9.14 -7.50 7.31
CA VAL A 81 -8.60 -8.05 6.07
C VAL A 81 -9.39 -9.29 5.64
N HIS A 82 -9.69 -10.21 6.56
CA HIS A 82 -10.49 -11.40 6.24
C HIS A 82 -11.88 -11.05 5.73
N ARG A 83 -12.58 -10.13 6.40
CA ARG A 83 -13.88 -9.63 5.92
C ARG A 83 -13.77 -9.05 4.51
N LEU A 84 -12.71 -8.28 4.25
CA LEU A 84 -12.45 -7.71 2.94
C LEU A 84 -12.18 -8.78 1.89
N GLN A 85 -11.30 -9.75 2.17
CA GLN A 85 -11.01 -10.86 1.26
C GLN A 85 -12.27 -11.66 0.94
N ARG A 86 -13.11 -11.98 1.92
CA ARG A 86 -14.39 -12.67 1.69
C ARG A 86 -15.36 -11.88 0.80
N ARG A 87 -15.29 -10.54 0.81
CA ARG A 87 -16.13 -9.68 -0.06
C ARG A 87 -15.57 -9.56 -1.48
N LEU A 88 -14.24 -9.59 -1.63
CA LEU A 88 -13.56 -9.40 -2.90
C LEU A 88 -13.27 -10.70 -3.65
N THR A 89 -13.19 -11.82 -2.93
CA THR A 89 -12.77 -13.11 -3.45
C THR A 89 -13.77 -14.20 -3.08
N GLY A 90 -13.88 -15.21 -3.95
CA GLY A 90 -14.69 -16.40 -3.68
C GLY A 90 -14.08 -17.30 -2.58
N PRO A 91 -14.80 -18.36 -2.18
CA PRO A 91 -14.43 -19.23 -1.06
C PRO A 91 -13.08 -19.94 -1.23
N SER A 92 -12.58 -20.04 -2.47
CA SER A 92 -11.35 -20.77 -2.82
C SER A 92 -10.05 -19.99 -2.61
N VAL A 93 -10.09 -18.70 -2.29
CA VAL A 93 -8.87 -17.91 -2.04
C VAL A 93 -8.45 -18.05 -0.57
N PRO A 94 -7.22 -18.48 -0.28
CA PRO A 94 -6.70 -18.55 1.08
C PRO A 94 -6.71 -17.17 1.76
N LEU A 95 -7.20 -17.14 3.00
CA LEU A 95 -7.16 -15.93 3.82
C LEU A 95 -5.74 -15.62 4.27
N LEU A 96 -5.45 -14.33 4.51
CA LEU A 96 -4.18 -13.89 5.05
C LEU A 96 -3.87 -14.62 6.36
N ALA A 97 -2.68 -15.20 6.47
CA ALA A 97 -2.24 -15.84 7.70
C ALA A 97 -1.78 -14.79 8.74
N MET A 98 -2.05 -15.04 10.02
CA MET A 98 -1.56 -14.19 11.12
C MET A 98 -0.04 -14.04 11.11
N ALA A 99 0.69 -15.11 10.78
CA ALA A 99 2.16 -15.07 10.69
C ALA A 99 2.63 -14.06 9.64
N THR A 100 2.02 -14.06 8.46
CA THR A 100 2.31 -13.09 7.39
C THR A 100 1.99 -11.66 7.83
N LEU A 101 0.86 -11.44 8.49
CA LEU A 101 0.51 -10.10 9.01
C LEU A 101 1.52 -9.61 10.05
N ARG A 102 1.92 -10.47 11.00
CA ARG A 102 2.93 -10.14 12.01
C ARG A 102 4.28 -9.82 11.39
N LEU A 103 4.69 -10.55 10.35
CA LEU A 103 5.90 -10.25 9.60
C LEU A 103 5.84 -8.83 9.01
N TRP A 104 4.73 -8.45 8.38
CA TRP A 104 4.58 -7.11 7.81
C TRP A 104 4.60 -6.01 8.88
N ILE A 105 3.92 -6.23 10.01
CA ILE A 105 3.94 -5.30 11.15
C ILE A 105 5.38 -5.14 11.70
N GLY A 106 6.11 -6.24 11.86
CA GLY A 106 7.51 -6.21 12.30
C GLY A 106 8.41 -5.44 11.34
N ARG A 107 8.25 -5.64 10.02
CA ARG A 107 8.97 -4.85 8.99
C ARG A 107 8.64 -3.36 9.09
N ALA A 108 7.38 -3.02 9.31
CA ALA A 108 6.92 -1.64 9.44
C ALA A 108 7.45 -0.93 10.70
N GLN A 109 7.59 -1.68 11.79
CA GLN A 109 8.23 -1.17 13.00
C GLN A 109 9.73 -0.94 12.77
N ALA A 110 10.41 -1.88 12.09
CA ALA A 110 11.83 -1.77 11.77
C ALA A 110 12.16 -0.68 10.73
N SER A 111 11.23 -0.33 9.85
CA SER A 111 11.41 0.79 8.90
C SER A 111 11.27 2.15 9.61
N ARG A 112 10.47 2.22 10.68
CA ARG A 112 10.31 3.44 11.49
C ARG A 112 11.54 3.75 12.33
N SER A 113 12.27 2.74 12.79
CA SER A 113 13.52 2.94 13.54
C SER A 113 14.71 3.38 12.67
N ARG A 114 14.56 3.35 11.34
CA ARG A 114 15.61 3.68 10.35
C ARG A 114 15.46 5.06 9.71
N ASN A 115 14.38 5.77 10.03
CA ASN A 115 14.03 7.11 9.55
C ASN A 115 14.00 8.06 10.74
#